data_AF-A0AAV5HRI6-F1
#
_entry.id   AF-A0AAV5HRI6-F1
#
_cell.length_a   1.000
_cell.length_b   1.000
_cell.length_c   1.000
_cell.angle_alpha   90.00
_cell.angle_beta   90.00
_cell.angle_gamma   90.00
#
_symmetry.space_group_name_H-M   'P 1'
#
loop_
_entity.id
_entity.type
_entity.pdbx_description
1 polymer ?
#
loop_
_entity_poly.entity_id
_entity_poly.type
_entity_poly.pdbx_seq_one_letter_code
_entity_poly.pdbx_strand_id
1 'polypeptide(L)'
;MSPTTNESEDGMLSEDQTDFPLNDECNFGGSAGGVVLKKGPWTSAEDAILIDYVKKHGEGNWNAVQKHSGLFRCGKSCRLRWANHLRPNLKKGAFTPEEEQLIIELHAKMGNKWARMAAHVSV
;
A
#
# COMPACT_ATOMS: atom_id res chain seq x y z
N MET A 1 30.20 46.68 -34.42
CA MET A 1 28.79 46.85 -34.03
C MET A 1 28.35 45.65 -33.22
N SER A 2 27.95 45.86 -31.98
CA SER A 2 26.95 45.05 -31.27
C SER A 2 26.39 45.92 -30.13
N PRO A 3 25.06 46.09 -30.04
CA PRO A 3 24.42 46.93 -29.04
C PRO A 3 24.02 46.14 -27.78
N THR A 4 24.19 46.80 -26.62
CA THR A 4 23.19 47.15 -25.59
C THR A 4 22.39 46.08 -24.80
N THR A 5 22.36 46.32 -23.47
CA THR A 5 21.41 45.95 -22.37
C THR A 5 21.26 44.46 -22.02
N ASN A 6 21.63 44.00 -20.82
CA ASN A 6 21.07 44.22 -19.46
C ASN A 6 19.62 43.74 -19.30
N GLU A 7 19.36 43.12 -18.13
CA GLU A 7 18.08 42.65 -17.56
C GLU A 7 17.68 41.23 -18.01
N SER A 8 17.23 40.29 -17.17
CA SER A 8 17.07 40.21 -15.72
C SER A 8 16.70 38.76 -15.35
N GLU A 9 16.77 38.49 -14.04
CA GLU A 9 15.81 37.75 -13.20
C GLU A 9 15.61 36.22 -13.33
N ASP A 10 16.02 35.57 -12.24
CA ASP A 10 15.58 34.31 -11.65
C ASP A 10 14.18 33.83 -12.08
N GLY A 11 14.18 32.81 -12.95
CA GLY A 11 13.02 31.99 -13.25
C GLY A 11 12.70 31.04 -12.09
N MET A 12 11.95 31.57 -11.14
CA MET A 12 11.19 30.86 -10.10
C MET A 12 10.40 29.70 -10.74
N LEU A 13 10.84 28.45 -10.51
CA LEU A 13 10.07 27.27 -10.87
C LEU A 13 8.84 27.18 -9.97
N SER A 14 7.71 27.51 -10.58
CA SER A 14 6.35 27.49 -10.07
C SER A 14 6.01 26.26 -9.23
N GLU A 15 5.51 26.53 -8.03
CA GLU A 15 4.73 25.61 -7.21
C GLU A 15 3.50 25.09 -7.98
N ASP A 16 3.58 23.87 -8.50
CA ASP A 16 2.38 23.09 -8.76
C ASP A 16 1.94 22.45 -7.43
N GLN A 17 1.16 23.23 -6.68
CA GLN A 17 0.35 22.75 -5.58
C GLN A 17 -0.72 21.79 -6.13
N THR A 18 -0.32 20.56 -6.42
CA THR A 18 -1.24 19.42 -6.30
C THR A 18 -1.32 19.08 -4.82
N ASP A 19 -2.15 19.86 -4.11
CA ASP A 19 -2.80 19.41 -2.89
C ASP A 19 -3.58 18.14 -3.24
N PHE A 20 -2.91 16.99 -3.17
CA PHE A 20 -3.61 15.72 -3.14
C PHE A 20 -4.39 15.74 -1.83
N PRO A 21 -5.73 15.85 -1.85
CA PRO A 21 -6.48 15.74 -0.61
C PRO A 21 -6.14 14.38 -0.03
N LEU A 22 -5.64 14.37 1.20
CA LEU A 22 -5.48 13.18 2.04
C LEU A 22 -6.89 12.61 2.32
N ASN A 23 -7.53 12.06 1.30
CA ASN A 23 -8.73 11.26 1.44
C ASN A 23 -8.34 9.79 1.61
N ASP A 24 -7.58 9.50 2.66
CA ASP A 24 -7.61 8.18 3.31
C ASP A 24 -8.72 8.17 4.36
N GLU A 25 -9.91 8.59 3.94
CA GLU A 25 -11.13 8.21 4.64
C GLU A 25 -11.23 6.69 4.57
N CYS A 26 -10.88 6.04 5.67
CA CYS A 26 -11.44 4.73 5.99
C CYS A 26 -12.95 4.91 6.14
N ASN A 27 -13.67 4.86 5.01
CA ASN A 27 -15.11 5.03 4.99
C ASN A 27 -15.77 3.97 5.88
N PHE A 28 -16.61 4.51 6.75
CA PHE A 28 -17.17 3.94 7.95
C PHE A 28 -18.31 2.99 7.59
N GLY A 29 -18.17 1.73 8.00
CA GLY A 29 -19.22 0.73 7.96
C GLY A 29 -19.54 0.20 9.37
N GLY A 30 -20.13 1.04 10.21
CA GLY A 30 -20.96 0.66 11.36
C GLY A 30 -20.28 0.04 12.58
N SER A 31 -20.00 0.85 13.60
CA SER A 31 -20.61 0.80 14.95
C SER A 31 -19.77 1.60 15.96
N ALA A 32 -20.47 2.33 16.82
CA ALA A 32 -20.03 3.37 17.75
C ALA A 32 -18.79 3.03 18.60
N GLY A 33 -17.90 4.01 18.73
CA GLY A 33 -16.71 3.98 19.58
C GLY A 33 -15.45 4.27 18.76
N GLY A 34 -15.11 5.54 18.59
CA GLY A 34 -13.92 5.98 17.84
C GLY A 34 -12.63 5.55 18.55
N VAL A 35 -12.22 4.30 18.36
CA VAL A 35 -10.91 3.82 18.80
C VAL A 35 -9.88 4.40 17.84
N VAL A 36 -8.97 5.23 18.34
CA VAL A 36 -7.87 5.78 17.55
C VAL A 36 -7.03 4.62 17.03
N LEU A 37 -7.07 4.39 15.72
CA LEU A 37 -6.31 3.33 15.08
C LEU A 37 -4.86 3.74 14.90
N LYS A 38 -3.93 2.82 15.20
CA LYS A 38 -2.51 3.10 15.01
C LYS A 38 -2.20 3.20 13.51
N LYS A 39 -1.66 4.35 13.11
CA LYS A 39 -0.97 4.55 11.82
C LYS A 39 0.52 4.37 12.09
N GLY A 40 1.16 3.42 11.42
CA GLY A 40 2.57 3.10 11.68
C GLY A 40 2.94 1.68 11.23
N PRO A 41 4.24 1.34 11.27
CA PRO A 41 4.72 0.01 10.87
C PRO A 41 4.07 -1.09 11.71
N TRP A 42 3.92 -2.26 11.11
CA TRP A 42 3.44 -3.45 11.80
C TRP A 42 4.55 -4.04 12.65
N THR A 43 4.21 -4.38 13.89
CA THR A 43 5.12 -5.07 14.80
C THR A 43 4.92 -6.58 14.74
N SER A 44 5.97 -7.33 15.08
CA SER A 44 5.90 -8.80 15.11
C SER A 44 4.81 -9.33 16.09
N ALA A 45 4.51 -8.58 17.15
CA ALA A 45 3.43 -8.90 18.07
C ALA A 45 2.05 -8.76 17.41
N GLU A 46 1.82 -7.68 16.66
CA GLU A 46 0.60 -7.47 15.88
C GLU A 46 0.44 -8.54 14.79
N ASP A 47 1.54 -8.90 14.12
CA ASP A 47 1.56 -9.96 13.12
C ASP A 47 1.18 -11.32 13.74
N ALA A 48 1.70 -11.65 14.92
CA ALA A 48 1.36 -12.87 15.64
C ALA A 48 -0.14 -12.94 15.99
N ILE A 49 -0.71 -11.83 16.45
CA ILE A 49 -2.15 -11.72 16.75
C ILE A 49 -2.98 -11.93 15.48
N LEU A 50 -2.61 -11.30 14.36
CA LEU A 50 -3.31 -11.44 13.09
C LEU A 50 -3.20 -12.87 12.54
N ILE A 51 -2.04 -13.51 12.67
CA ILE A 51 -1.84 -14.92 12.28
C ILE A 51 -2.71 -15.85 13.12
N ASP A 52 -2.73 -15.66 14.44
CA ASP A 52 -3.55 -16.48 15.34
C ASP A 52 -5.05 -16.34 15.02
N TYR A 53 -5.52 -15.11 14.79
CA TYR A 53 -6.90 -14.87 14.37
C TYR A 53 -7.24 -15.62 13.07
N VAL A 54 -6.40 -15.50 12.04
CA VAL A 54 -6.64 -16.15 10.75
C VAL A 54 -6.56 -17.67 10.86
N LYS A 55 -5.68 -18.21 11.71
CA LYS A 55 -5.63 -19.65 12.00
C LYS A 55 -6.92 -20.16 12.66
N LYS A 56 -7.53 -19.37 13.54
CA LYS A 56 -8.74 -19.74 14.29
C LYS A 56 -10.03 -19.55 13.48
N HIS A 57 -10.13 -18.47 12.72
CA HIS A 57 -11.36 -18.05 12.04
C HIS A 57 -11.33 -18.22 10.51
N GLY A 58 -10.17 -18.55 9.93
CA GLY A 58 -9.94 -18.58 8.50
C GLY A 58 -9.60 -17.22 7.89
N GLU A 59 -9.22 -17.23 6.61
CA GLU A 59 -8.96 -16.00 5.84
C GLU A 59 -10.28 -15.30 5.51
N GLY A 60 -10.55 -14.14 6.11
CA GLY A 60 -11.77 -13.38 5.81
C GLY A 60 -12.31 -12.59 7.00
N ASN A 61 -13.42 -11.89 6.74
CA ASN A 61 -14.14 -11.09 7.73
C ASN A 61 -13.24 -10.11 8.53
N TRP A 62 -12.39 -9.36 7.83
CA TRP A 62 -11.34 -8.53 8.43
C TRP A 62 -11.85 -7.44 9.39
N ASN A 63 -13.10 -7.00 9.24
CA ASN A 63 -13.74 -6.05 10.16
C ASN A 63 -13.96 -6.65 11.56
N ALA A 64 -14.09 -7.97 11.64
CA ALA A 64 -14.26 -8.68 12.90
C ALA A 64 -12.92 -8.89 13.63
N VAL A 65 -11.78 -8.86 12.92
CA VAL A 65 -10.43 -8.98 13.50
C VAL A 65 -10.25 -8.01 14.66
N GLN A 66 -10.50 -6.72 14.43
CA GLN A 66 -10.34 -5.68 15.46
C GLN A 66 -11.17 -5.97 16.71
N LYS A 67 -12.39 -6.51 16.55
CA LYS A 67 -13.30 -6.82 17.66
C LYS A 67 -12.90 -8.08 18.43
N HIS A 68 -12.36 -9.09 17.74
CA HIS A 68 -12.04 -10.40 18.34
C HIS A 68 -10.60 -10.52 18.83
N SER A 69 -9.66 -9.78 18.24
CA SER A 69 -8.24 -9.92 18.54
C SER A 69 -7.65 -8.75 19.34
N GLY A 70 -8.45 -7.71 19.61
CA GLY A 70 -8.00 -6.51 20.32
C GLY A 70 -6.96 -5.69 19.56
N LEU A 71 -6.83 -5.90 18.24
CA LEU A 71 -5.83 -5.24 17.42
C LEU A 71 -6.29 -3.81 17.08
N PHE A 72 -5.45 -2.82 17.35
CA PHE A 72 -5.75 -1.41 17.05
C PHE A 72 -5.51 -1.04 15.58
N ARG A 73 -5.91 -1.92 14.65
CA ARG A 73 -5.77 -1.76 13.20
C ARG A 73 -7.11 -1.99 12.52
N CYS A 74 -7.43 -1.20 11.49
CA CYS A 74 -8.67 -1.40 10.73
C CYS A 74 -8.61 -2.69 9.92
N GLY A 75 -9.79 -3.25 9.60
CA GLY A 75 -9.91 -4.45 8.78
C GLY A 75 -9.21 -4.33 7.42
N LYS A 76 -9.25 -3.16 6.77
CA LYS A 76 -8.51 -2.90 5.52
C LYS A 76 -7.00 -3.10 5.70
N SER A 77 -6.43 -2.57 6.79
CA SER A 77 -5.01 -2.73 7.11
C SER A 77 -4.67 -4.20 7.41
N CYS A 78 -5.51 -4.90 8.18
CA CYS A 78 -5.32 -6.32 8.47
C CYS A 78 -5.32 -7.18 7.19
N ARG A 79 -6.27 -6.95 6.28
CA ARG A 79 -6.32 -7.64 4.98
C ARG A 79 -5.04 -7.42 4.19
N LEU A 80 -4.60 -6.16 4.08
CA LEU A 80 -3.41 -5.79 3.32
C LEU A 80 -2.16 -6.45 3.91
N ARG A 81 -2.01 -6.42 5.24
CA ARG A 81 -0.90 -7.05 5.93
C ARG A 81 -0.86 -8.56 5.72
N TRP A 82 -2.03 -9.21 5.81
CA TRP A 82 -2.13 -10.64 5.56
C TRP A 82 -1.70 -10.99 4.13
N ALA A 83 -2.33 -10.37 3.14
CA ALA A 83 -2.10 -10.67 1.73
C ALA A 83 -0.66 -10.42 1.28
N ASN A 84 -0.02 -9.37 1.79
CA ASN A 84 1.29 -8.92 1.31
C ASN A 84 2.48 -9.40 2.16
N HIS A 85 2.26 -9.89 3.39
CA HIS A 85 3.38 -10.21 4.28
C HIS A 85 3.22 -11.49 5.09
N LEU A 86 2.00 -11.88 5.48
CA LEU A 86 1.82 -12.98 6.44
C LEU A 86 1.30 -14.28 5.82
N ARG A 87 0.72 -14.21 4.61
CA ARG A 87 0.21 -15.40 3.92
C ARG A 87 1.35 -16.41 3.69
N PRO A 88 1.17 -17.69 4.07
CA PRO A 88 2.24 -18.69 4.02
C PRO A 88 2.69 -19.04 2.60
N ASN A 89 1.82 -18.87 1.61
CA ASN A 89 2.11 -19.16 0.20
C ASN A 89 2.66 -17.94 -0.56
N LEU A 90 2.99 -16.84 0.13
CA LEU A 90 3.55 -15.66 -0.49
C LEU A 90 5.04 -15.87 -0.75
N LYS A 91 5.49 -15.69 -2.00
CA LYS A 91 6.91 -15.77 -2.32
C LYS A 91 7.60 -14.52 -1.80
N LYS A 92 8.53 -14.72 -0.87
CA LYS A 92 9.38 -13.66 -0.32
C LYS A 92 10.78 -13.83 -0.90
N GLY A 93 11.16 -12.98 -1.83
CA GLY A 93 12.46 -13.05 -2.49
C GLY A 93 12.63 -11.97 -3.56
N ALA A 94 13.84 -11.88 -4.10
CA ALA A 94 14.10 -11.12 -5.31
C ALA A 94 13.44 -11.82 -6.51
N PHE A 95 13.04 -11.03 -7.50
CA PHE A 95 12.59 -11.57 -8.79
C PHE A 95 13.76 -12.25 -9.50
N THR A 96 13.47 -13.33 -10.24
CA THR A 96 14.48 -13.88 -11.15
C THR A 96 14.67 -12.95 -12.35
N PRO A 97 15.82 -12.99 -13.06
CA PRO A 97 16.03 -12.17 -14.25
C PRO A 97 14.93 -12.34 -15.32
N GLU A 98 14.37 -13.55 -15.41
CA GLU A 98 13.25 -13.86 -16.32
C GLU A 98 11.96 -13.17 -15.86
N GLU A 99 11.69 -13.15 -14.55
CA GLU A 99 10.55 -12.44 -13.98
C GLU A 99 10.71 -10.92 -14.14
N GLU A 100 11.91 -10.38 -13.96
CA GLU A 100 12.20 -8.96 -14.19
C GLU A 100 11.95 -8.55 -15.64
N GLN A 101 12.43 -9.37 -16.60
CA GLN A 101 12.18 -9.13 -18.02
C GLN A 101 10.68 -9.15 -18.35
N LEU A 102 9.94 -10.10 -17.77
CA LEU A 102 8.50 -10.20 -17.94
C LEU A 102 7.77 -8.99 -17.33
N ILE A 103 8.22 -8.48 -16.18
CA ILE A 103 7.67 -7.27 -15.56
C ILE A 103 7.82 -6.08 -16.51
N ILE A 104 9.00 -5.89 -17.11
CA ILE A 104 9.26 -4.80 -18.05
C ILE A 104 8.37 -4.90 -19.28
N GLU A 105 8.26 -6.09 -19.89
CA GLU A 105 7.42 -6.31 -21.07
C GLU A 105 5.93 -6.07 -20.77
N LEU A 106 5.45 -6.61 -19.65
CA LEU A 106 4.06 -6.41 -19.22
C LEU A 106 3.79 -4.93 -18.94
N HIS A 107 4.71 -4.22 -18.26
CA HIS A 107 4.56 -2.79 -17.99
C HIS A 107 4.51 -1.97 -19.28
N ALA A 108 5.38 -2.27 -20.25
CA ALA A 108 5.36 -1.62 -21.57
C ALA A 108 4.03 -1.86 -22.30
N LYS A 109 3.44 -3.06 -22.16
CA LYS A 109 2.21 -3.44 -22.85
C LYS A 109 0.93 -2.90 -22.20
N MET A 110 0.87 -2.84 -20.87
CA MET A 110 -0.38 -2.52 -20.15
C MET A 110 -0.27 -1.40 -19.11
N GLY A 111 0.90 -0.78 -18.96
CA GLY A 111 1.16 0.34 -18.06
C GLY A 111 1.08 -0.05 -16.58
N ASN A 112 0.67 0.90 -15.73
CA ASN A 112 0.61 0.76 -14.26
C ASN A 112 -0.55 -0.12 -13.77
N LYS A 113 -0.69 -1.34 -14.30
CA LYS A 113 -1.71 -2.32 -13.90
C LYS A 113 -1.09 -3.41 -13.02
N TRP A 114 -0.39 -3.00 -11.96
CA TRP A 114 0.38 -3.88 -11.07
C TRP A 114 -0.39 -5.11 -10.57
N ALA A 115 -1.63 -4.95 -10.13
CA ALA A 115 -2.45 -6.08 -9.66
C ALA A 115 -2.70 -7.13 -10.76
N ARG A 116 -2.81 -6.70 -12.03
CA ARG A 116 -2.97 -7.60 -13.18
C ARG A 116 -1.65 -8.24 -13.57
N MET A 117 -0.55 -7.50 -13.52
CA MET A 117 0.79 -8.02 -13.80
C MET A 117 1.22 -9.05 -12.75
N ALA A 118 0.95 -8.80 -11.47
CA ALA A 118 1.22 -9.71 -10.36
C ALA A 118 0.45 -11.04 -10.44
N ALA A 119 -0.59 -11.14 -11.29
CA ALA A 119 -1.23 -12.41 -11.58
C ALA A 119 -0.45 -13.26 -12.61
N HIS A 120 0.44 -12.64 -13.39
CA HIS A 120 1.27 -13.30 -14.41
C HIS A 120 2.67 -13.61 -13.87
N VAL A 121 3.20 -12.73 -13.02
CA VAL A 121 4.47 -12.91 -12.32
C VAL A 121 4.15 -13.59 -10.99
N SER A 122 4.70 -14.77 -10.73
CA SER A 122 4.40 -15.51 -9.51
C SER A 122 5.05 -14.83 -8.30
N VAL A 123 4.31 -13.97 -7.60
CA VAL A 123 4.65 -13.35 -6.31
C VAL A 123 3.67 -13.78 -5.21
#